data_AF-A0A3Q0EK48-F1
#
_entry.id   AF-A0A3Q0EK48-F1
#
_cell.length_a   1.000
_cell.length_b   1.000
_cell.length_c   1.000
_cell.angle_alpha   90.00
_cell.angle_beta   90.00
_cell.angle_gamma   90.00
#
_symmetry.space_group_name_H-M   'P 1'
#
loop_
_entity.id
_entity.type
_entity.pdbx_description
1 polymer ?
#
loop_
_entity_poly.entity_id
_entity_poly.type
_entity_poly.pdbx_seq_one_letter_code
_entity_poly.pdbx_strand_id
1 'polypeptide(L)'
;MHIRTTLRKFLPIYGFASGGPLRFKRAVGHRDLFYIDDKDVDLKDVIEASLPKAPLDTAVTCHWLAIEGVQPAIPENAPIEVISAPSDTKKHEQKDDDLPVDIKLPVKHILSRELQMYFDKVAELTLSESDSALFKEALVSLPTDSGLHPLVPYFTCFIADEVSRGLNNFPLLFALMRVVSNGNSAPNLETK
;
A
#
# COMPACT_ATOMS: atom_id res chain seq x y z
N MET A 1 0.34 -15.13 31.30
CA MET A 1 0.46 -16.50 31.85
C MET A 1 -0.84 -17.00 32.49
N HIS A 2 -1.56 -16.14 33.23
CA HIS A 2 -2.85 -16.44 33.88
C HIS A 2 -3.94 -17.04 32.96
N ILE A 3 -4.13 -16.48 31.75
CA ILE A 3 -5.15 -16.96 30.79
C ILE A 3 -4.87 -18.41 30.35
N ARG A 4 -3.59 -18.79 30.21
CA ARG A 4 -3.17 -20.12 29.76
C ARG A 4 -3.37 -21.19 30.83
N THR A 5 -3.24 -20.85 32.11
CA THR A 5 -3.46 -21.78 33.23
C THR A 5 -4.94 -22.03 33.49
N THR A 6 -5.79 -21.00 33.31
CA THR A 6 -7.25 -21.09 33.47
C THR A 6 -7.88 -22.06 32.46
N LEU A 7 -7.44 -22.01 31.19
CA LEU A 7 -7.92 -22.92 30.15
C LEU A 7 -7.63 -24.41 30.44
N ARG A 8 -6.59 -24.70 31.24
CA ARG A 8 -6.18 -26.07 31.59
C ARG A 8 -6.58 -26.48 33.02
N LYS A 9 -7.41 -25.67 33.72
CA LYS A 9 -7.84 -25.89 35.11
C LYS A 9 -6.71 -26.05 36.13
N PHE A 10 -5.55 -25.45 35.86
CA PHE A 10 -4.48 -25.37 36.85
C PHE A 10 -4.67 -24.17 37.76
N LEU A 11 -4.12 -24.25 38.98
CA LEU A 11 -4.06 -23.12 39.89
C LEU A 11 -3.37 -21.93 39.20
N PRO A 12 -3.93 -20.71 39.32
CA PRO A 12 -3.34 -19.52 38.73
C PRO A 12 -1.99 -19.23 39.39
N ILE A 13 -0.98 -19.00 38.54
CA ILE A 13 0.35 -18.61 39.00
C ILE A 13 0.36 -17.09 39.18
N TYR A 14 0.53 -16.64 40.43
CA TYR A 14 0.65 -15.22 40.80
C TYR A 14 2.11 -14.76 40.76
N GLY A 15 2.34 -13.43 40.72
CA GLY A 15 3.68 -12.84 40.79
C GLY A 15 4.39 -12.59 39.45
N PHE A 16 3.76 -12.89 38.31
CA PHE A 16 4.35 -12.75 36.96
C PHE A 16 3.87 -11.51 36.18
N ALA A 17 3.43 -10.46 36.88
CA ALA A 17 2.86 -9.25 36.28
C ALA A 17 3.62 -7.97 36.63
N SER A 18 4.82 -8.07 37.22
CA SER A 18 5.65 -6.90 37.50
C SER A 18 6.01 -6.19 36.20
N GLY A 19 6.01 -4.85 36.21
CA GLY A 19 6.26 -4.01 35.03
C GLY A 19 7.69 -4.07 34.48
N GLY A 20 8.58 -4.85 35.10
CA GLY A 20 9.98 -5.00 34.69
C GLY A 20 10.36 -6.43 34.29
N PRO A 21 11.43 -6.61 33.49
CA PRO A 21 11.93 -7.92 33.15
C PRO A 21 12.48 -8.65 34.38
N LEU A 22 12.23 -9.97 34.47
CA LEU A 22 12.80 -10.82 35.52
C LEU A 22 14.33 -10.85 35.38
N ARG A 23 15.04 -10.47 36.46
CA ARG A 23 16.51 -10.44 36.49
C ARG A 23 17.04 -11.68 37.20
N PHE A 24 17.40 -12.70 36.41
CA PHE A 24 18.10 -13.88 36.90
C PHE A 24 19.59 -13.56 37.09
N LYS A 25 20.10 -13.76 38.30
CA LYS A 25 21.54 -13.67 38.61
C LYS A 25 22.10 -15.05 38.89
N ARG A 26 23.31 -15.31 38.39
CA ARG A 26 24.05 -16.54 38.70
C ARG A 26 24.63 -16.47 40.11
N ALA A 27 24.48 -17.54 40.88
CA ALA A 27 25.05 -17.64 42.22
C ALA A 27 26.59 -17.70 42.14
N VAL A 28 27.26 -16.97 43.02
CA VAL A 28 28.73 -16.97 43.07
C VAL A 28 29.21 -18.36 43.51
N GLY A 29 30.14 -18.95 42.76
CA GLY A 29 30.71 -20.28 43.04
C GLY A 29 29.98 -21.47 42.40
N HIS A 30 28.83 -21.26 41.76
CA HIS A 30 28.07 -22.32 41.07
C HIS A 30 27.82 -21.95 39.60
N ARG A 31 28.07 -22.89 38.67
CA ARG A 31 27.88 -22.65 37.23
C ARG A 31 26.42 -22.65 36.79
N ASP A 32 25.61 -23.51 37.41
CA ASP A 32 24.25 -23.82 36.95
C ASP A 32 23.16 -23.37 37.93
N LEU A 33 23.53 -22.62 38.98
CA LEU A 33 22.58 -22.12 39.97
C LEU A 33 22.27 -20.64 39.70
N PHE A 34 20.99 -20.34 39.51
CA PHE A 34 20.48 -18.99 39.31
C PHE A 34 19.45 -18.65 40.37
N TYR A 35 19.45 -17.40 40.82
CA TYR A 35 18.44 -16.86 41.72
C TYR A 35 17.80 -15.61 41.09
N ILE A 36 16.59 -15.29 41.55
CA ILE A 36 15.92 -14.04 41.18
C ILE A 36 16.39 -12.97 42.15
N ASP A 37 16.97 -11.90 41.62
CA ASP A 37 17.36 -10.75 42.41
C ASP A 37 16.11 -9.91 42.71
N ASP A 38 15.49 -10.17 43.85
CA ASP A 38 14.37 -9.39 44.36
C ASP A 38 14.86 -8.41 45.43
N LYS A 39 14.51 -7.14 45.29
CA LYS A 39 14.91 -6.09 46.23
C LYS A 39 13.71 -5.68 47.05
N ASP A 40 13.88 -5.65 48.36
CA ASP A 40 12.87 -5.08 49.25
C ASP A 40 12.66 -3.60 48.91
N VAL A 41 11.39 -3.19 48.82
CA VAL A 41 10.98 -1.82 48.54
C VAL A 41 10.14 -1.31 49.71
N ASP A 42 10.42 -0.10 50.18
CA ASP A 42 9.64 0.52 51.24
C ASP A 42 8.24 0.89 50.77
N LEU A 43 7.23 0.65 51.61
CA LEU A 43 5.83 0.90 51.26
C LEU A 43 5.56 2.38 50.96
N LYS A 44 6.29 3.30 51.63
CA LYS A 44 6.18 4.75 51.40
C LYS A 44 6.57 5.10 49.98
N ASP A 45 7.68 4.54 49.50
CA ASP A 45 8.20 4.79 48.14
C ASP A 45 7.22 4.28 47.06
N VAL A 46 6.49 3.20 47.34
CA VAL A 46 5.47 2.66 46.42
C VAL A 46 4.23 3.58 46.36
N ILE A 47 3.82 4.14 47.49
CA ILE A 47 2.65 5.03 47.57
C ILE A 47 2.96 6.40 46.94
N GLU A 48 4.18 6.89 47.13
CA GLU A 48 4.63 8.18 46.60
C GLU A 48 5.10 8.10 45.13
N ALA A 49 5.21 6.88 44.57
CA ALA A 49 5.59 6.68 43.18
C ALA A 49 4.60 7.35 42.21
N SER A 50 5.13 8.10 41.25
CA SER A 50 4.31 8.72 40.20
C SER A 50 3.64 7.66 39.32
N LEU A 51 2.36 7.85 39.01
CA LEU A 51 1.63 6.99 38.09
C LEU A 51 2.29 6.97 36.71
N PRO A 52 2.30 5.81 36.02
CA PRO A 52 2.78 5.74 34.64
C PRO A 52 1.87 6.59 33.74
N LYS A 53 2.47 7.19 32.71
CA LYS A 53 1.69 7.91 31.69
C LYS A 53 0.78 6.92 30.98
N ALA A 54 -0.50 7.29 30.86
CA ALA A 54 -1.43 6.51 30.07
C ALA A 54 -0.97 6.45 28.61
N PRO A 55 -1.05 5.29 27.95
CA PRO A 55 -0.90 5.21 26.51
C PRO A 55 -1.86 6.16 25.80
N LEU A 56 -1.46 6.66 24.63
CA LEU A 56 -2.38 7.37 23.75
C LEU A 56 -3.50 6.44 23.30
N ASP A 57 -4.66 7.02 23.00
CA ASP A 57 -5.80 6.25 22.51
C ASP A 57 -5.48 5.63 21.13
N THR A 58 -6.11 4.50 20.83
CA THR A 58 -5.87 3.78 19.58
C THR A 58 -6.55 4.52 18.43
N ALA A 59 -5.77 4.97 17.45
CA ALA A 59 -6.27 5.64 16.25
C ALA A 59 -5.84 4.89 14.98
N VAL A 60 -6.62 5.04 13.91
CA VAL A 60 -6.32 4.48 12.58
C VAL A 60 -5.91 5.61 11.64
N THR A 61 -4.77 5.44 10.98
CA THR A 61 -4.25 6.37 9.96
C THR A 61 -4.15 5.66 8.62
N CYS A 62 -4.80 6.19 7.58
CA CYS A 62 -4.77 5.63 6.24
C CYS A 62 -3.67 6.30 5.40
N HIS A 63 -2.94 5.51 4.62
CA HIS A 63 -1.97 5.98 3.62
C HIS A 63 -1.93 5.02 2.43
N TRP A 64 -1.38 5.47 1.30
CA TRP A 64 -1.20 4.64 0.11
C TRP A 64 0.06 3.77 0.25
N LEU A 65 -0.13 2.47 0.37
CA LEU A 65 0.99 1.51 0.36
C LEU A 65 1.52 1.27 -1.06
N ALA A 66 0.64 1.26 -2.06
CA ALA A 66 1.02 1.07 -3.45
C ALA A 66 0.02 1.76 -4.38
N ILE A 67 0.51 2.26 -5.51
CA ILE A 67 -0.27 2.78 -6.64
C ILE A 67 0.25 2.03 -7.86
N GLU A 68 -0.63 1.36 -8.62
CA GLU A 68 -0.23 0.55 -9.78
C GLU A 68 0.85 -0.53 -9.46
N GLY A 69 0.84 -1.06 -8.24
CA GLY A 69 1.84 -2.03 -7.77
C GLY A 69 3.21 -1.43 -7.44
N VAL A 70 3.39 -0.11 -7.53
CA VAL A 70 4.60 0.60 -7.11
C VAL A 70 4.35 1.26 -5.75
N GLN A 71 5.25 1.03 -4.79
CA GLN A 71 5.20 1.68 -3.49
C GLN A 71 5.64 3.15 -3.62
N PRO A 72 4.79 4.15 -3.31
CA PRO A 72 5.20 5.55 -3.36
C PRO A 72 6.20 5.86 -2.24
N ALA A 73 7.16 6.75 -2.53
CA ALA A 73 8.19 7.19 -1.60
C ALA A 73 7.64 8.24 -0.61
N ILE A 74 6.68 7.83 0.22
CA ILE A 74 6.15 8.62 1.33
C ILE A 74 6.83 8.22 2.65
N PRO A 75 6.89 9.11 3.66
CA PRO A 75 7.53 8.82 4.94
C PRO A 75 7.01 7.55 5.65
N GLU A 76 5.73 7.21 5.43
CA GLU A 76 5.06 6.04 5.99
C GLU A 76 5.47 4.72 5.32
N ASN A 77 6.03 4.79 4.10
CA ASN A 77 6.45 3.64 3.30
C ASN A 77 7.97 3.46 3.39
N ALA A 78 8.42 2.44 4.14
CA ALA A 78 9.84 2.10 4.20
C ALA A 78 10.37 1.62 2.84
N PRO A 79 11.61 1.98 2.45
CA PRO A 79 12.22 1.48 1.22
C PRO A 79 12.40 -0.04 1.29
N ILE A 80 11.99 -0.72 0.20
CA ILE A 80 11.92 -2.19 0.07
C ILE A 80 13.24 -2.90 0.43
N GLU A 81 14.38 -2.23 0.25
CA GLU A 81 15.71 -2.75 0.57
C GLU A 81 15.88 -3.12 2.06
N VAL A 82 15.09 -2.51 2.96
CA VAL A 82 15.14 -2.72 4.42
C VAL A 82 14.40 -4.00 4.86
N ILE A 83 13.56 -4.60 4.01
CA ILE A 83 12.82 -5.83 4.32
C ILE A 83 13.67 -7.09 4.06
N SER A 84 14.75 -6.93 3.29
CA SER A 84 15.82 -7.93 3.19
C SER A 84 16.54 -8.01 4.53
N ALA A 85 16.72 -9.23 5.07
CA ALA A 85 17.44 -9.49 6.32
C ALA A 85 18.72 -8.63 6.49
N PRO A 86 19.08 -8.23 7.73
CA PRO A 86 20.15 -7.27 7.95
C PRO A 86 21.47 -7.83 7.41
N SER A 87 21.97 -7.21 6.34
CA SER A 87 23.36 -7.36 5.95
C SER A 87 24.16 -6.33 6.78
N ASP A 88 25.09 -6.84 7.58
CA ASP A 88 26.07 -6.02 8.31
C ASP A 88 26.91 -5.24 7.29
N THR A 89 26.59 -3.98 7.02
CA THR A 89 27.57 -3.04 6.48
C THR A 89 27.19 -1.60 6.82
N LYS A 90 27.95 -1.04 7.77
CA LYS A 90 27.96 0.38 8.13
C LYS A 90 28.27 1.25 6.92
N LYS A 91 27.47 2.28 6.64
CA LYS A 91 27.93 3.60 6.17
C LYS A 91 27.00 4.72 6.64
N HIS A 92 27.61 5.74 7.26
CA HIS A 92 27.08 7.08 7.52
C HIS A 92 26.97 7.86 6.19
N GLU A 93 25.95 8.71 6.02
CA GLU A 93 26.03 10.20 6.11
C GLU A 93 24.75 10.89 5.59
N GLN A 94 24.50 12.08 6.14
CA GLN A 94 23.40 13.03 5.89
C GLN A 94 23.33 13.57 4.45
N LYS A 95 22.12 13.88 3.94
CA LYS A 95 21.70 15.28 3.67
C LYS A 95 20.26 15.41 3.15
N ASP A 96 19.62 16.43 3.70
CA ASP A 96 18.57 17.31 3.18
C ASP A 96 18.66 17.55 1.65
N ASP A 97 17.60 17.30 0.90
CA ASP A 97 17.10 18.22 -0.14
C ASP A 97 15.75 17.77 -0.71
N ASP A 98 14.92 18.77 -0.96
CA ASP A 98 13.60 18.74 -1.56
C ASP A 98 13.64 18.02 -2.92
N LEU A 99 13.07 16.81 -3.03
CA LEU A 99 13.00 16.09 -4.31
C LEU A 99 11.54 15.90 -4.72
N PRO A 100 11.19 16.33 -5.95
CA PRO A 100 9.84 16.20 -6.46
C PRO A 100 9.49 14.73 -6.49
N VAL A 101 8.26 14.42 -6.07
CA VAL A 101 7.67 13.09 -6.20
C VAL A 101 7.75 12.72 -7.68
N ASP A 102 8.80 11.99 -8.04
CA ASP A 102 9.05 11.53 -9.40
C ASP A 102 8.05 10.41 -9.63
N ILE A 103 6.84 10.80 -9.99
CA ILE A 103 5.85 9.94 -10.61
C ILE A 103 6.44 9.61 -11.99
N LYS A 104 7.43 8.70 -12.02
CA LYS A 104 7.90 8.09 -13.26
C LYS A 104 6.77 7.24 -13.83
N LEU A 105 5.87 7.87 -14.56
CA LEU A 105 5.05 7.20 -15.56
C LEU A 105 5.95 6.89 -16.78
N PRO A 106 5.83 5.73 -17.44
CA PRO A 106 5.22 4.48 -17.02
C PRO A 106 6.20 3.31 -17.06
N VAL A 107 6.00 2.36 -16.14
CA VAL A 107 6.36 0.96 -16.35
C VAL A 107 5.93 0.60 -17.78
N LYS A 108 6.84 0.08 -18.61
CA LYS A 108 6.47 -0.46 -19.92
C LYS A 108 5.46 -1.57 -19.66
N HIS A 109 4.18 -1.25 -19.75
CA HIS A 109 3.15 -2.20 -19.44
C HIS A 109 3.31 -3.35 -20.43
N ILE A 110 3.47 -4.58 -19.92
CA ILE A 110 3.48 -5.78 -20.75
C ILE A 110 2.03 -5.97 -21.18
N LEU A 111 1.62 -5.30 -22.27
CA LEU A 111 0.33 -5.50 -22.88
C LEU A 111 0.35 -6.84 -23.62
N SER A 112 -0.61 -7.71 -23.32
CA SER A 112 -0.84 -8.93 -24.10
C SER A 112 -1.17 -8.57 -25.55
N ARG A 113 -0.81 -9.46 -26.49
CA ARG A 113 -1.10 -9.27 -27.93
C ARG A 113 -2.59 -9.04 -28.20
N GLU A 114 -3.46 -9.73 -27.48
CA GLU A 114 -4.91 -9.58 -27.59
C GLU A 114 -5.38 -8.19 -27.14
N LEU A 115 -4.75 -7.64 -26.12
CA LEU A 115 -5.09 -6.34 -25.55
C LEU A 115 -4.64 -5.19 -26.47
N GLN A 116 -3.51 -5.37 -27.16
CA GLN A 116 -3.08 -4.45 -28.24
C GLN A 116 -4.05 -4.50 -29.41
N MET A 117 -4.44 -5.70 -29.87
CA MET A 117 -5.43 -5.84 -30.95
C MET A 117 -6.78 -5.22 -30.59
N TYR A 118 -7.20 -5.33 -29.33
CA TYR A 118 -8.40 -4.65 -28.82
C TYR A 118 -8.26 -3.13 -28.92
N PHE A 119 -7.17 -2.57 -28.41
CA PHE A 119 -6.89 -1.14 -28.49
C PHE A 119 -6.87 -0.65 -29.95
N ASP A 120 -6.13 -1.33 -30.83
CA ASP A 120 -6.03 -1.00 -32.24
C ASP A 120 -7.40 -1.01 -32.92
N LYS A 121 -8.26 -1.99 -32.57
CA LYS A 121 -9.60 -2.09 -33.13
C LYS A 121 -10.50 -0.94 -32.67
N VAL A 122 -10.45 -0.56 -31.40
CA VAL A 122 -11.22 0.58 -30.87
C VAL A 122 -10.72 1.90 -31.45
N ALA A 123 -9.40 2.08 -31.56
CA ALA A 123 -8.79 3.26 -32.17
C ALA A 123 -9.18 3.40 -33.66
N GLU A 124 -9.12 2.31 -34.43
CA GLU A 124 -9.53 2.27 -35.83
C GLU A 124 -11.01 2.64 -36.01
N LEU A 125 -11.90 2.05 -35.20
CA LEU A 125 -13.35 2.34 -35.25
C LEU A 125 -13.65 3.79 -34.88
N THR A 126 -12.89 4.37 -33.95
CA THR A 126 -13.05 5.78 -33.54
C THR A 126 -12.65 6.76 -34.65
N LEU A 127 -11.62 6.41 -35.43
CA LEU A 127 -11.07 7.28 -36.49
C LEU A 127 -11.81 7.15 -37.83
N SER A 128 -12.29 5.95 -38.18
CA SER A 128 -12.84 5.66 -39.51
C SER A 128 -14.36 5.49 -39.54
N GLU A 129 -14.98 4.96 -38.48
CA GLU A 129 -16.37 4.49 -38.49
C GLU A 129 -17.17 4.90 -37.23
N SER A 130 -17.13 6.19 -36.86
CA SER A 130 -17.76 6.71 -35.63
C SER A 130 -19.29 6.52 -35.51
N ASP A 131 -19.99 6.23 -36.61
CA ASP A 131 -21.44 5.98 -36.63
C ASP A 131 -21.82 4.51 -36.86
N SER A 132 -20.83 3.62 -37.00
CA SER A 132 -21.05 2.20 -37.24
C SER A 132 -21.69 1.51 -36.03
N ALA A 133 -22.50 0.48 -36.30
CA ALA A 133 -23.08 -0.36 -35.24
C ALA A 133 -21.97 -1.04 -34.41
N LEU A 134 -20.84 -1.35 -35.04
CA LEU A 134 -19.67 -1.94 -34.39
C LEU A 134 -19.02 -0.98 -33.39
N PHE A 135 -18.99 0.32 -33.69
CA PHE A 135 -18.48 1.33 -32.75
C PHE A 135 -19.39 1.43 -31.51
N LYS A 136 -20.71 1.38 -31.70
CA LYS A 136 -21.67 1.39 -30.57
C LYS A 136 -21.54 0.13 -29.70
N GLU A 137 -21.31 -1.04 -30.31
CA GLU A 137 -21.08 -2.28 -29.57
C GLU A 137 -19.74 -2.24 -28.81
N ALA A 138 -18.67 -1.73 -29.43
CA ALA A 138 -17.38 -1.53 -28.78
C ALA A 138 -17.45 -0.51 -27.61
N LEU A 139 -18.28 0.53 -27.72
CA LEU A 139 -18.50 1.46 -26.61
C LEU A 139 -19.21 0.81 -25.41
N VAL A 140 -20.08 -0.18 -25.65
CA VAL A 140 -20.79 -0.91 -24.59
C VAL A 140 -19.90 -1.98 -23.95
N SER A 141 -18.97 -2.57 -24.70
CA SER A 141 -18.02 -3.54 -24.13
C SER A 141 -16.97 -2.88 -23.24
N LEU A 142 -16.54 -1.65 -23.56
CA LEU A 142 -15.52 -0.90 -22.83
C LEU A 142 -15.76 -0.79 -21.30
N PRO A 143 -16.97 -0.47 -20.78
CA PRO A 143 -17.21 -0.46 -19.34
C PRO A 143 -17.42 -1.85 -18.71
N THR A 144 -17.70 -2.86 -19.53
CA THR A 144 -18.05 -4.22 -19.07
C THR A 144 -16.79 -5.08 -18.86
N ASP A 145 -15.71 -4.81 -19.58
CA ASP A 145 -14.49 -5.62 -19.56
C ASP A 145 -13.59 -5.32 -18.34
N SER A 146 -13.42 -6.30 -17.46
CA SER A 146 -12.68 -6.20 -16.18
C SER A 146 -11.15 -6.29 -16.29
N GLY A 147 -10.57 -6.05 -17.47
CA GLY A 147 -9.13 -6.18 -17.76
C GLY A 147 -8.52 -4.99 -18.49
N LEU A 148 -9.23 -3.87 -18.59
CA LEU A 148 -8.81 -2.71 -19.39
C LEU A 148 -7.94 -1.70 -18.64
N HIS A 149 -7.73 -1.90 -17.34
CA HIS A 149 -6.90 -1.03 -16.50
C HIS A 149 -5.51 -0.73 -17.10
N PRO A 150 -4.76 -1.72 -17.63
CA PRO A 150 -3.53 -1.48 -18.38
C PRO A 150 -3.63 -0.51 -19.56
N LEU A 151 -4.78 -0.45 -20.23
CA LEU A 151 -5.00 0.33 -21.44
C LEU A 151 -5.42 1.78 -21.15
N VAL A 152 -5.86 2.08 -19.93
CA VAL A 152 -6.30 3.43 -19.52
C VAL A 152 -5.27 4.52 -19.84
N PRO A 153 -3.97 4.38 -19.48
CA PRO A 153 -2.98 5.41 -19.81
C PRO A 153 -2.80 5.56 -21.33
N TYR A 154 -2.88 4.46 -22.09
CA TYR A 154 -2.74 4.49 -23.55
C TYR A 154 -3.95 5.16 -24.23
N PHE A 155 -5.17 4.85 -23.79
CA PHE A 155 -6.37 5.55 -24.24
C PHE A 155 -6.32 7.03 -23.89
N THR A 156 -5.84 7.39 -22.70
CA THR A 156 -5.72 8.79 -22.27
C THR A 156 -4.75 9.57 -23.17
N CYS A 157 -3.56 9.01 -23.45
CA CYS A 157 -2.61 9.63 -24.38
C CYS A 157 -3.16 9.71 -25.81
N PHE A 158 -3.76 8.63 -26.31
CA PHE A 158 -4.38 8.60 -27.64
C PHE A 158 -5.46 9.67 -27.80
N ILE A 159 -6.35 9.79 -26.82
CA ILE A 159 -7.42 10.80 -26.84
C ILE A 159 -6.82 12.21 -26.75
N ALA A 160 -5.81 12.44 -25.90
CA ALA A 160 -5.16 13.74 -25.78
C ALA A 160 -4.48 14.17 -27.10
N ASP A 161 -3.79 13.25 -27.78
CA ASP A 161 -3.12 13.50 -29.06
C ASP A 161 -4.14 13.76 -30.18
N GLU A 162 -5.19 12.94 -30.28
CA GLU A 162 -6.21 13.08 -31.33
C GLU A 162 -7.10 14.31 -31.13
N VAL A 163 -7.40 14.70 -29.88
CA VAL A 163 -8.06 15.99 -29.60
C VAL A 163 -7.15 17.14 -30.04
N SER A 164 -5.86 17.08 -29.73
CA SER A 164 -4.91 18.15 -30.07
C SER A 164 -4.70 18.30 -31.59
N ARG A 165 -4.73 17.19 -32.33
CA ARG A 165 -4.60 17.17 -33.81
C ARG A 165 -5.93 17.44 -34.53
N GLY A 166 -7.05 17.07 -33.92
CA GLY A 166 -8.38 16.98 -34.53
C GLY A 166 -9.36 18.08 -34.13
N LEU A 167 -8.91 19.22 -33.58
CA LEU A 167 -9.79 20.30 -33.08
C LEU A 167 -10.83 20.81 -34.10
N ASN A 168 -10.55 20.68 -35.40
CA ASN A 168 -11.45 21.12 -36.47
C ASN A 168 -12.42 20.02 -36.95
N ASN A 169 -12.30 18.78 -36.45
CA ASN A 169 -13.13 17.66 -36.84
C ASN A 169 -14.13 17.33 -35.71
N PHE A 170 -15.28 18.01 -35.72
CA PHE A 170 -16.31 17.83 -34.71
C PHE A 170 -16.85 16.39 -34.59
N PRO A 171 -17.12 15.65 -35.69
CA PRO A 171 -17.50 14.24 -35.61
C PRO A 171 -16.51 13.37 -34.83
N LEU A 172 -15.20 13.53 -35.09
CA LEU A 172 -14.14 12.80 -34.38
C LEU A 172 -14.11 13.18 -32.89
N LEU A 173 -14.24 14.46 -32.57
CA LEU A 173 -14.26 14.94 -31.19
C LEU A 173 -15.45 14.37 -30.41
N PHE A 174 -16.63 14.32 -31.03
CA PHE A 174 -17.81 13.68 -30.44
C PHE A 174 -17.61 12.18 -30.23
N ALA A 175 -16.94 11.49 -31.15
CA ALA A 175 -16.61 10.08 -30.99
C ALA A 175 -15.64 9.85 -29.81
N LEU A 176 -14.58 10.66 -29.70
CA LEU A 176 -13.62 10.60 -28.58
C LEU A 176 -14.29 10.90 -27.24
N MET A 177 -15.15 11.92 -27.18
CA MET A 177 -15.94 12.22 -25.98
C MET A 177 -16.85 11.06 -25.58
N ARG A 178 -17.44 10.34 -26.54
CA ARG A 178 -18.25 9.14 -26.25
C ARG A 178 -17.39 8.03 -25.67
N VAL A 179 -16.17 7.81 -26.17
CA VAL A 179 -15.23 6.84 -25.61
C VAL A 179 -14.90 7.18 -24.15
N VAL A 180 -14.55 8.44 -23.84
CA VAL A 180 -14.28 8.90 -22.46
C VAL A 180 -15.50 8.72 -21.56
N SER A 181 -16.69 9.13 -22.03
CA SER A 181 -17.91 9.06 -21.23
C SER A 181 -18.30 7.62 -20.87
N ASN A 182 -18.13 6.68 -21.81
CA ASN A 182 -18.40 5.27 -21.54
C ASN A 182 -17.29 4.63 -20.68
N GLY A 183 -16.02 5.03 -20.88
CA GLY A 183 -14.91 4.59 -20.03
C GLY A 183 -15.05 5.02 -18.56
N ASN A 184 -15.46 6.27 -18.31
CA ASN A 184 -15.70 6.76 -16.94
C ASN A 184 -16.93 6.12 -16.27
N SER A 185 -17.84 5.54 -17.06
CA SER A 185 -18.99 4.80 -16.53
C SER A 185 -18.62 3.39 -16.06
N ALA A 186 -17.37 2.95 -16.27
CA ALA A 186 -16.88 1.64 -15.87
C ALA A 186 -16.54 1.62 -14.37
N PRO A 187 -17.33 0.94 -13.51
CA PRO A 187 -17.03 0.87 -12.07
C PRO A 187 -15.75 0.08 -11.76
N ASN A 188 -15.23 -0.68 -12.74
CA ASN A 188 -14.11 -1.60 -12.58
C ASN A 188 -12.74 -0.95 -12.82
N LEU A 189 -12.71 0.33 -13.22
CA LEU A 189 -11.47 0.98 -13.65
C LEU A 189 -10.64 1.55 -12.49
N GLU A 190 -11.25 1.76 -11.31
CA GLU A 190 -10.55 2.29 -10.12
C GLU A 190 -10.42 1.25 -8.99
N THR A 191 -11.03 0.07 -9.13
CA THR A 191 -11.07 -0.91 -8.04
C THR A 191 -10.00 -1.99 -8.20
N LYS A 192 -8.77 -1.69 -7.77
CA LYS A 192 -7.90 -2.64 -7.06
C LYS A 192 -6.69 -1.97 -6.40
#